data_AF-A0A094PDV5-F1
#
_entry.id   AF-A0A094PDV5-F1
#
_cell.length_a   1.000
_cell.length_b   1.000
_cell.length_c   1.000
_cell.angle_alpha   90.00
_cell.angle_beta   90.00
_cell.angle_gamma   90.00
#
_symmetry.space_group_name_H-M   'P 1'
#
loop_
_entity.id
_entity.type
_entity.pdbx_description
1 polymer ?
#
loop_
_entity_poly.entity_id
_entity_poly.type
_entity_poly.pdbx_seq_one_letter_code
_entity_poly.pdbx_strand_id
1 'polypeptide(L)'
;MEAVSVESIVTHLPSGISKMTGSCEEFHQRSFPQGKEPVISLFTPTRDAIVLGSTQERSLLNETACLSRDVEIVKRRSGGGLVLLSADSTLWVDVEIPRDHPLWLNDVGDSSLWLGQVFVEVLTAFGQENLELHRGALMKSTWSSLICFAGRGPGEVFAADGSKIVGISQRRTRDWARFQCAVSLTWRPELLRELLNEPRPSLGEIYRCGSNLTLDADSLATTVLAAIQQALN
;
A
#
# COMPACT_ATOMS: atom_id res chain seq x y z
N MET A 1 27.81 -1.99 17.42
CA MET A 1 26.75 -2.91 16.98
C MET A 1 26.56 -2.62 15.50
N GLU A 2 27.14 -3.47 14.66
CA GLU A 2 27.00 -3.37 13.21
C GLU A 2 25.57 -3.73 12.82
N ALA A 3 24.99 -2.91 11.93
CA ALA A 3 23.71 -3.21 11.31
C ALA A 3 23.90 -4.46 10.43
N VAL A 4 23.18 -5.53 10.74
CA VAL A 4 23.07 -6.67 9.84
C VAL A 4 22.25 -6.19 8.66
N SER A 5 22.92 -5.87 7.56
CA SER A 5 22.31 -5.63 6.26
C SER A 5 21.65 -6.95 5.82
N VAL A 6 20.33 -7.02 5.95
CA VAL A 6 19.55 -8.14 5.41
C VAL A 6 19.54 -7.97 3.90
N GLU A 7 20.33 -8.76 3.19
CA GLU A 7 20.32 -8.74 1.72
C GLU A 7 18.91 -9.00 1.21
N SER A 8 18.39 -8.05 0.42
CA SER A 8 17.10 -8.19 -0.23
C SER A 8 17.16 -9.33 -1.25
N ILE A 9 16.36 -10.37 -1.07
CA ILE A 9 16.26 -11.45 -2.04
C ILE A 9 15.29 -11.01 -3.14
N VAL A 10 15.78 -10.88 -4.37
CA VAL A 10 14.98 -10.57 -5.56
C VAL A 10 14.82 -11.84 -6.39
N THR A 11 13.58 -12.30 -6.59
CA THR A 11 13.27 -13.36 -7.56
C THR A 11 12.50 -12.77 -8.72
N HIS A 12 13.05 -12.86 -9.93
CA HIS A 12 12.36 -12.45 -11.15
C HIS A 12 11.42 -13.57 -11.63
N LEU A 13 10.16 -13.22 -11.86
CA LEU A 13 9.13 -14.05 -12.48
C LEU A 13 9.00 -13.67 -13.98
N PRO A 14 8.13 -14.31 -14.80
CA PRO A 14 7.89 -13.89 -16.20
C PRO A 14 7.89 -12.37 -16.40
N SER A 15 8.40 -11.93 -17.55
CA SER A 15 8.93 -10.57 -17.84
C SER A 15 8.16 -9.44 -17.15
N GLY A 16 8.81 -8.72 -16.23
CA GLY A 16 8.29 -7.50 -15.61
C GLY A 16 7.93 -7.62 -14.13
N ILE A 17 7.82 -8.84 -13.57
CA ILE A 17 7.46 -9.07 -12.16
C ILE A 17 8.70 -9.39 -11.32
N SER A 18 8.86 -8.71 -10.19
CA SER A 18 9.88 -8.99 -9.18
C SER A 18 9.23 -9.28 -7.83
N LYS A 19 9.65 -10.37 -7.16
CA LYS A 19 9.33 -10.63 -5.75
C LYS A 19 10.52 -10.21 -4.90
N MET A 20 10.28 -9.41 -3.88
CA MET A 20 11.31 -8.79 -3.04
C MET A 20 10.96 -8.98 -1.56
N THR A 21 11.95 -9.34 -0.76
CA THR A 21 11.83 -9.36 0.70
C THR A 21 12.92 -8.47 1.30
N GLY A 22 12.59 -7.56 2.23
CA GLY A 22 13.60 -6.67 2.80
C GLY A 22 13.06 -5.57 3.71
N SER A 23 13.81 -4.47 3.86
CA SER A 23 13.43 -3.29 4.64
C SER A 23 12.39 -2.44 3.91
N CYS A 24 11.35 -1.99 4.62
CA CYS A 24 10.37 -1.06 4.04
C CYS A 24 11.02 0.28 3.66
N GLU A 25 12.05 0.71 4.38
CA GLU A 25 12.77 1.95 4.08
C GLU A 25 13.47 1.87 2.73
N GLU A 26 14.29 0.86 2.52
CA GLU A 26 15.02 0.65 1.26
C GLU A 26 14.04 0.52 0.08
N PHE A 27 12.96 -0.25 0.26
CA PHE A 27 11.95 -0.42 -0.78
C PHE A 27 11.19 0.89 -1.08
N HIS A 28 10.86 1.70 -0.08
CA HIS A 28 10.26 3.02 -0.32
C HIS A 28 11.21 4.02 -0.97
N GLN A 29 12.51 3.92 -0.70
CA GLN A 29 13.52 4.85 -1.20
C GLN A 29 14.06 4.49 -2.59
N ARG A 30 13.80 3.26 -3.07
CA ARG A 30 14.26 2.77 -4.38
C ARG A 30 13.98 3.75 -5.52
N SER A 31 14.97 3.90 -6.40
CA SER A 31 14.87 4.72 -7.62
C SER A 31 13.83 4.15 -8.58
N PHE A 32 13.39 4.98 -9.53
CA PHE A 32 12.58 4.50 -10.65
C PHE A 32 13.41 3.59 -11.57
N PRO A 33 12.78 2.70 -12.35
CA PRO A 33 13.47 1.84 -13.30
C PRO A 33 14.22 2.66 -14.36
N GLN A 34 15.31 2.11 -14.89
CA GLN A 34 16.10 2.72 -15.98
C GLN A 34 15.59 2.37 -17.38
N GLY A 35 14.65 1.41 -17.49
CA GLY A 35 14.13 0.90 -18.77
C GLY A 35 13.01 1.73 -19.38
N LYS A 36 12.23 1.12 -20.27
CA LYS A 36 10.97 1.67 -20.81
C LYS A 36 9.78 0.74 -20.61
N GLU A 37 9.99 -0.37 -19.92
CA GLU A 37 8.94 -1.36 -19.67
C GLU A 37 8.33 -1.12 -18.29
N PRO A 38 7.02 -1.35 -18.13
CA PRO A 38 6.41 -1.40 -16.81
C PRO A 38 7.10 -2.40 -15.88
N VAL A 39 7.09 -2.10 -14.58
CA VAL A 39 7.64 -2.98 -13.54
C VAL A 39 6.60 -3.23 -12.47
N ILE A 40 6.39 -4.49 -12.12
CA ILE A 40 5.55 -4.92 -11.01
C ILE A 40 6.45 -5.48 -9.91
N SER A 41 6.29 -5.03 -8.68
CA SER A 41 7.04 -5.53 -7.52
C SER A 41 6.08 -6.00 -6.44
N LEU A 42 6.14 -7.28 -6.09
CA LEU A 42 5.56 -7.81 -4.85
C LEU A 42 6.61 -7.67 -3.75
N PHE A 43 6.25 -7.01 -2.65
CA PHE A 43 7.17 -6.79 -1.54
C PHE A 43 6.66 -7.42 -0.24
N THR A 44 7.54 -8.17 0.43
CA THR A 44 7.31 -8.74 1.76
C THR A 44 8.27 -8.08 2.75
N PRO A 45 7.78 -7.32 3.73
CA PRO A 45 8.66 -6.70 4.71
C PRO A 45 9.25 -7.76 5.65
N THR A 46 10.52 -7.61 6.03
CA THR A 46 11.16 -8.52 7.01
C THR A 46 10.77 -8.21 8.46
N ARG A 47 10.21 -7.02 8.70
CA ARG A 47 9.68 -6.56 9.98
C ARG A 47 8.46 -5.68 9.76
N ASP A 48 7.54 -5.65 10.73
CA ASP A 48 6.41 -4.73 10.73
C ASP A 48 6.93 -3.29 10.66
N ALA A 49 6.26 -2.43 9.90
CA ALA A 49 6.67 -1.04 9.71
C ALA A 49 5.49 -0.09 9.86
N ILE A 50 5.68 0.99 10.64
CA ILE A 50 4.81 2.15 10.62
C ILE A 50 5.40 3.19 9.66
N VAL A 51 4.75 3.37 8.51
CA VAL A 51 5.24 4.21 7.42
C VAL A 51 4.53 5.55 7.43
N LEU A 52 5.23 6.59 7.83
CA LEU A 52 4.82 7.99 7.75
C LEU A 52 4.67 8.46 6.30
N GLY A 53 3.64 9.25 6.04
CA GLY A 53 3.51 10.01 4.80
C GLY A 53 4.57 11.12 4.67
N SER A 54 4.76 11.62 3.45
CA SER A 54 5.84 12.59 3.15
C SER A 54 5.79 13.89 3.97
N THR A 55 4.59 14.32 4.39
CA THR A 55 4.38 15.53 5.21
C THR A 55 4.23 15.26 6.70
N GLN A 56 4.32 13.99 7.12
CA GLN A 56 4.16 13.59 8.52
C GLN A 56 5.50 13.56 9.24
N GLU A 57 5.48 13.89 10.53
CA GLU A 57 6.67 13.94 11.37
C GLU A 57 6.70 12.79 12.37
N ARG A 58 7.91 12.38 12.73
CA ARG A 58 8.15 11.26 13.65
C ARG A 58 7.56 11.48 15.04
N SER A 59 7.33 12.73 15.43
CA SER A 59 6.66 13.10 16.69
C SER A 59 5.23 12.58 16.82
N LEU A 60 4.58 12.17 15.72
CA LEU A 60 3.28 11.49 15.75
C LEU A 60 3.34 10.10 16.39
N LEU A 61 4.53 9.51 16.51
CA LEU A 61 4.72 8.12 16.89
C LEU A 61 5.21 7.97 18.33
N ASN A 62 4.62 7.02 19.04
CA ASN A 62 5.14 6.54 20.32
C ASN A 62 6.33 5.61 20.03
N GLU A 63 7.53 6.19 20.00
CA GLU A 63 8.75 5.45 19.64
C GLU A 63 9.07 4.31 20.61
N THR A 64 8.73 4.48 21.89
CA THR A 64 8.90 3.41 22.89
C THR A 64 8.01 2.21 22.58
N ALA A 65 6.76 2.45 22.17
CA ALA A 65 5.87 1.39 21.72
C ALA A 65 6.32 0.76 20.39
N CYS A 66 6.83 1.57 19.45
CA CYS A 66 7.39 1.04 18.20
C CYS A 66 8.55 0.09 18.50
N LEU A 67 9.48 0.49 19.36
CA LEU A 67 10.62 -0.35 19.76
C LEU A 67 10.17 -1.62 20.50
N SER A 68 9.22 -1.52 21.43
CA SER A 68 8.77 -2.69 22.20
C SER A 68 7.98 -3.71 21.37
N ARG A 69 7.39 -3.28 20.26
CA ARG A 69 6.66 -4.12 19.31
C ARG A 69 7.50 -4.57 18.11
N ASP A 70 8.79 -4.22 18.08
CA ASP A 70 9.70 -4.44 16.94
C ASP A 70 9.14 -3.90 15.61
N VAL A 71 8.50 -2.72 15.68
CA VAL A 71 7.96 -2.01 14.52
C VAL A 71 8.94 -0.95 14.06
N GLU A 72 9.41 -1.05 12.81
CA GLU A 72 10.29 -0.05 12.22
C GLU A 72 9.54 1.24 11.86
N ILE A 73 10.19 2.39 12.10
CA ILE A 73 9.64 3.71 11.74
C ILE A 73 10.24 4.14 10.42
N VAL A 74 9.39 4.29 9.40
CA VAL A 74 9.81 4.62 8.03
C VAL A 74 9.07 5.87 7.56
N LYS A 75 9.67 6.67 6.66
CA LYS A 75 8.99 7.78 5.99
C LYS A 75 9.04 7.58 4.48
N ARG A 76 7.88 7.53 3.84
CA ARG A 76 7.78 7.40 2.38
C ARG A 76 7.77 8.77 1.70
N ARG A 77 7.99 8.76 0.38
CA ARG A 77 8.02 9.98 -0.46
C ARG A 77 6.65 10.35 -1.04
N SER A 78 5.70 9.43 -1.07
CA SER A 78 4.31 9.71 -1.47
C SER A 78 3.52 10.39 -0.32
N GLY A 79 2.45 11.10 -0.69
CA GLY A 79 1.56 11.75 0.28
C GLY A 79 0.59 10.77 0.96
N GLY A 80 -0.34 11.31 1.75
CA GLY A 80 -1.33 10.56 2.54
C GLY A 80 -0.90 10.34 3.99
N GLY A 81 -1.80 9.82 4.82
CA GLY A 81 -1.50 9.48 6.23
C GLY A 81 -0.57 8.28 6.38
N LEU A 82 -0.22 7.91 7.61
CA LEU A 82 0.60 6.76 7.91
C LEU A 82 -0.15 5.45 7.67
N VAL A 83 0.61 4.38 7.50
CA VAL A 83 0.10 3.02 7.30
C VAL A 83 0.99 2.05 8.06
N LEU A 84 0.38 1.07 8.72
CA LEU A 84 1.08 -0.07 9.30
C LEU A 84 1.15 -1.15 8.21
N LEU A 85 2.36 -1.64 7.93
CA LEU A 85 2.63 -2.67 6.92
C LEU A 85 3.28 -3.86 7.62
N SER A 86 2.87 -5.08 7.25
CA SER A 86 3.40 -6.31 7.83
C SER A 86 3.24 -7.46 6.85
N ALA A 87 4.12 -8.46 6.92
CA ALA A 87 4.11 -9.61 6.02
C ALA A 87 2.85 -10.48 6.18
N ASP A 88 2.31 -10.52 7.40
CA ASP A 88 1.18 -11.33 7.83
C ASP A 88 -0.18 -10.62 7.72
N SER A 89 -0.18 -9.28 7.58
CA SER A 89 -1.41 -8.49 7.56
C SER A 89 -1.64 -7.69 6.28
N THR A 90 -0.62 -7.58 5.41
CA THR A 90 -0.68 -6.74 4.21
C THR A 90 -0.12 -7.44 2.99
N LEU A 91 -0.86 -7.43 1.88
CA LEU A 91 -0.30 -7.68 0.56
C LEU A 91 0.15 -6.35 -0.05
N TRP A 92 1.45 -6.20 -0.32
CA TRP A 92 2.03 -4.98 -0.87
C TRP A 92 2.53 -5.18 -2.30
N VAL A 93 1.90 -4.48 -3.24
CA VAL A 93 2.29 -4.46 -4.65
C VAL A 93 2.59 -3.02 -5.10
N ASP A 94 3.78 -2.79 -5.65
CA ASP A 94 4.09 -1.58 -6.38
C ASP A 94 4.00 -1.82 -7.90
N VAL A 95 3.44 -0.87 -8.64
CA VAL A 95 3.39 -0.85 -10.10
C VAL A 95 4.02 0.43 -10.62
N GLU A 96 4.95 0.31 -11.55
CA GLU A 96 5.65 1.44 -12.14
C GLU A 96 5.46 1.46 -13.64
N ILE A 97 4.98 2.58 -14.17
CA ILE A 97 4.76 2.75 -15.61
C ILE A 97 5.53 3.99 -16.11
N PRO A 98 6.12 3.92 -17.31
CA PRO A 98 6.78 5.06 -17.92
C PRO A 98 5.76 6.07 -18.45
N ARG A 99 6.22 7.30 -18.72
CA ARG A 99 5.39 8.43 -19.16
C ARG A 99 4.59 8.17 -20.45
N ASP A 100 5.15 7.38 -21.35
CA ASP A 100 4.58 7.04 -22.66
C ASP A 100 3.64 5.81 -22.62
N HIS A 101 3.46 5.19 -21.45
CA HIS A 101 2.55 4.06 -21.31
C HIS A 101 1.08 4.47 -21.52
N PRO A 102 0.24 3.69 -22.22
CA PRO A 102 -1.18 4.02 -22.46
C PRO A 102 -2.02 4.22 -21.18
N LEU A 103 -1.66 3.51 -20.09
CA LEU A 103 -2.30 3.66 -18.78
C LEU A 103 -1.79 4.87 -17.97
N TRP A 104 -0.85 5.65 -18.52
CA TRP A 104 -0.48 6.94 -17.94
C TRP A 104 -1.54 7.99 -18.29
N LEU A 105 -2.23 8.50 -17.27
CA LEU A 105 -3.17 9.60 -17.43
C LEU A 105 -2.60 10.89 -16.83
N ASN A 106 -2.86 12.04 -17.44
CA ASN A 106 -2.38 13.32 -16.89
C ASN A 106 -3.06 13.63 -15.56
N ASP A 107 -4.36 13.35 -15.45
CA ASP A 107 -5.08 13.44 -14.18
C ASP A 107 -4.59 12.35 -13.22
N VAL A 108 -4.18 12.75 -12.02
CA VAL A 108 -3.62 11.86 -10.99
C VAL A 108 -4.71 10.93 -10.44
N GLY A 109 -5.94 11.43 -10.29
CA GLY A 109 -7.06 10.62 -9.79
C GLY A 109 -7.48 9.56 -10.79
N ASP A 110 -7.55 9.91 -12.08
CA ASP A 110 -7.90 8.93 -13.11
C ASP A 110 -6.82 7.84 -13.28
N SER A 111 -5.55 8.20 -13.01
CA SER A 111 -4.39 7.31 -13.19
C SER A 111 -4.43 6.04 -12.33
N SER A 112 -5.14 6.04 -11.20
CA SER A 112 -5.25 4.87 -10.31
C SER A 112 -6.51 4.03 -10.56
N LEU A 113 -7.47 4.52 -11.34
CA LEU A 113 -8.78 3.86 -11.51
C LEU A 113 -8.67 2.49 -12.19
N TRP A 114 -7.80 2.36 -13.20
CA TRP A 114 -7.58 1.08 -13.88
C TRP A 114 -7.04 0.02 -12.91
N LEU A 115 -6.14 0.42 -12.01
CA LEU A 115 -5.52 -0.49 -11.06
C LEU A 115 -6.53 -0.90 -9.98
N GLY A 116 -7.33 0.05 -9.50
CA GLY A 116 -8.47 -0.25 -8.63
C GLY A 116 -9.47 -1.22 -9.26
N GLN A 117 -9.76 -1.07 -10.56
CA GLN A 117 -10.62 -1.98 -11.32
C GLN A 117 -10.05 -3.40 -11.38
N VAL A 118 -8.74 -3.56 -11.61
CA VAL A 118 -8.06 -4.86 -11.55
C VAL A 118 -8.23 -5.51 -10.17
N PHE A 119 -8.04 -4.75 -9.09
CA PHE A 119 -8.24 -5.27 -7.74
C PHE A 119 -9.69 -5.70 -7.49
N VAL A 120 -10.69 -4.93 -7.94
CA VAL A 120 -12.11 -5.31 -7.82
C VAL A 120 -12.38 -6.64 -8.50
N GLU A 121 -11.90 -6.83 -9.74
CA GLU A 121 -12.11 -8.06 -10.51
C GLU A 121 -11.49 -9.27 -9.81
N VAL A 122 -10.24 -9.15 -9.35
CA VAL A 122 -9.56 -10.23 -8.63
C VAL A 122 -10.24 -10.53 -7.29
N LEU A 123 -10.55 -9.52 -6.48
CA LEU A 123 -11.21 -9.73 -5.19
C LEU A 123 -12.61 -10.35 -5.36
N THR A 124 -13.34 -9.98 -6.41
CA THR A 124 -14.62 -10.61 -6.77
C THR A 124 -14.46 -12.08 -7.11
N ALA A 125 -13.42 -12.44 -7.88
CA ALA A 125 -13.11 -13.84 -8.19
C ALA A 125 -12.73 -14.66 -6.94
N PHE A 126 -12.24 -13.99 -5.89
CA PHE A 126 -11.98 -14.58 -4.56
C PHE A 126 -13.20 -14.53 -3.62
N GLY A 127 -14.39 -14.26 -4.16
CA GLY A 127 -15.65 -14.33 -3.41
C GLY A 127 -15.95 -13.11 -2.55
N GLN A 128 -15.24 -11.99 -2.73
CA GLN A 128 -15.65 -10.73 -2.11
C GLN A 128 -16.81 -10.12 -2.89
N GLU A 129 -17.88 -9.78 -2.20
CA GLU A 129 -19.09 -9.24 -2.80
C GLU A 129 -19.28 -7.75 -2.48
N ASN A 130 -20.07 -7.06 -3.29
CA ASN A 130 -20.49 -5.66 -3.05
C ASN A 130 -19.29 -4.70 -2.84
N LEU A 131 -18.21 -4.91 -3.59
CA LEU A 131 -17.04 -4.06 -3.58
C LEU A 131 -17.35 -2.70 -4.21
N GLU A 132 -16.83 -1.63 -3.61
CA GLU A 132 -16.91 -0.29 -4.15
C GLU A 132 -15.53 0.16 -4.64
N LEU A 133 -15.42 0.49 -5.92
CA LEU A 133 -14.30 1.27 -6.46
C LEU A 133 -14.59 2.75 -6.28
N HIS A 134 -13.79 3.45 -5.48
CA HIS A 134 -13.93 4.88 -5.29
C HIS A 134 -13.46 5.64 -6.53
N ARG A 135 -14.40 6.18 -7.32
CA ARG A 135 -14.12 6.93 -8.55
C ARG A 135 -14.06 8.45 -8.35
N GLY A 136 -14.55 8.94 -7.21
CA GLY A 136 -14.64 10.37 -6.92
C GLY A 136 -13.31 10.98 -6.49
N ALA A 137 -13.31 12.29 -6.28
CA ALA A 137 -12.17 13.01 -5.70
C ALA A 137 -11.82 12.49 -4.29
N LEU A 138 -10.63 12.86 -3.80
CA LEU A 138 -10.18 12.53 -2.45
C LEU A 138 -11.20 13.01 -1.39
N MET A 139 -11.77 12.07 -0.63
CA MET A 139 -12.62 12.35 0.51
C MET A 139 -11.81 12.26 1.81
N LYS A 140 -11.79 13.38 2.54
CA LYS A 140 -11.15 13.46 3.85
C LYS A 140 -12.13 13.04 4.95
N SER A 141 -11.57 12.40 5.97
CA SER A 141 -12.21 12.19 7.28
C SER A 141 -11.40 12.88 8.37
N THR A 142 -11.93 12.90 9.60
CA THR A 142 -11.26 13.42 10.80
C THR A 142 -9.82 12.91 10.94
N TRP A 143 -9.59 11.62 10.64
CA TRP A 143 -8.29 10.97 10.84
C TRP A 143 -7.52 10.73 9.55
N SER A 144 -8.02 11.13 8.38
CA SER A 144 -7.39 10.86 7.07
C SER A 144 -6.02 11.53 6.86
N SER A 145 -5.75 12.64 7.55
CA SER A 145 -4.41 13.26 7.57
C SER A 145 -3.42 12.47 8.43
N LEU A 146 -3.91 11.71 9.42
CA LEU A 146 -3.12 10.86 10.27
C LEU A 146 -2.99 9.46 9.68
N ILE A 147 -4.09 8.78 9.35
CA ILE A 147 -4.13 7.37 8.94
C ILE A 147 -4.58 7.27 7.48
N CYS A 148 -3.77 6.64 6.63
CA CYS A 148 -4.04 6.50 5.20
C CYS A 148 -5.38 5.79 4.93
N PHE A 149 -5.66 4.73 5.70
CA PHE A 149 -6.89 3.94 5.58
C PHE A 149 -8.16 4.66 6.08
N ALA A 150 -8.03 5.82 6.74
CA ALA A 150 -9.18 6.60 7.20
C ALA A 150 -9.77 7.54 6.13
N GLY A 151 -9.08 7.79 5.02
CA GLY A 151 -9.59 8.59 3.89
C GLY A 151 -10.05 7.73 2.72
N ARG A 152 -10.59 8.35 1.65
CA ARG A 152 -10.93 7.67 0.39
C ARG A 152 -10.32 8.40 -0.79
N GLY A 153 -9.46 7.74 -1.55
CA GLY A 153 -8.78 8.26 -2.72
C GLY A 153 -9.26 7.59 -4.01
N PRO A 154 -9.16 8.26 -5.17
CA PRO A 154 -9.46 7.67 -6.46
C PRO A 154 -8.74 6.33 -6.66
N GLY A 155 -9.44 5.32 -7.14
CA GLY A 155 -8.89 3.99 -7.43
C GLY A 155 -8.81 3.06 -6.21
N GLU A 156 -9.06 3.55 -4.99
CA GLU A 156 -9.12 2.70 -3.81
C GLU A 156 -10.38 1.84 -3.78
N VAL A 157 -10.29 0.67 -3.15
CA VAL A 157 -11.36 -0.34 -3.10
C VAL A 157 -11.86 -0.52 -1.68
N PHE A 158 -13.17 -0.56 -1.50
CA PHE A 158 -13.86 -0.65 -0.21
C PHE A 158 -14.82 -1.84 -0.15
N ALA A 159 -14.96 -2.42 1.03
CA ALA A 159 -16.00 -3.39 1.34
C ALA A 159 -17.36 -2.71 1.52
N ALA A 160 -18.44 -3.50 1.51
CA ALA A 160 -19.81 -3.03 1.71
C ALA A 160 -20.04 -2.30 3.04
N ASP A 161 -19.26 -2.64 4.08
CA ASP A 161 -19.33 -2.00 5.39
C ASP A 161 -18.52 -0.68 5.49
N GLY A 162 -17.91 -0.26 4.38
CA GLY A 162 -17.11 0.95 4.27
C GLY A 162 -15.62 0.76 4.58
N SER A 163 -15.18 -0.43 5.01
CA SER A 163 -13.77 -0.70 5.30
C SER A 163 -12.93 -0.65 4.03
N LYS A 164 -11.78 0.04 4.07
CA LYS A 164 -10.87 0.07 2.92
C LYS A 164 -10.15 -1.27 2.80
N ILE A 165 -10.30 -1.90 1.63
CA ILE A 165 -9.60 -3.13 1.28
C ILE A 165 -8.27 -2.80 0.63
N VAL A 166 -8.27 -1.93 -0.39
CA VAL A 166 -7.06 -1.57 -1.14
C VAL A 166 -6.81 -0.07 -1.01
N GLY A 167 -5.69 0.28 -0.38
CA GLY A 167 -5.15 1.63 -0.40
C GLY A 167 -4.17 1.80 -1.54
N ILE A 168 -4.25 2.93 -2.25
CA ILE A 168 -3.35 3.27 -3.36
C ILE A 168 -2.77 4.65 -3.10
N SER A 169 -1.44 4.73 -3.09
CA SER A 169 -0.73 6.00 -3.15
C SER A 169 0.06 6.09 -4.45
N GLN A 170 0.27 7.31 -4.93
CA GLN A 170 0.98 7.54 -6.18
C GLN A 170 2.12 8.53 -5.99
N ARG A 171 3.27 8.24 -6.60
CA ARG A 171 4.37 9.17 -6.76
C ARG A 171 4.71 9.29 -8.25
N ARG A 172 4.86 10.53 -8.73
CA ARG A 172 5.20 10.81 -10.12
C ARG A 172 6.50 11.59 -10.23
N THR A 173 7.20 11.37 -11.31
CA THR A 173 8.26 12.23 -11.83
C THR A 173 7.85 12.68 -13.24
N ARG A 174 8.74 13.39 -13.93
CA ARG A 174 8.51 13.73 -15.34
C ARG A 174 8.40 12.47 -16.22
N ASP A 175 9.14 11.41 -15.87
CA ASP A 175 9.35 10.21 -16.71
C ASP A 175 8.57 8.98 -16.24
N TRP A 176 8.18 8.92 -14.96
CA TRP A 176 7.62 7.71 -14.34
C TRP A 176 6.53 7.98 -13.30
N ALA A 177 5.62 7.01 -13.15
CA ALA A 177 4.59 6.97 -12.13
C ALA A 177 4.72 5.64 -11.38
N ARG A 178 4.80 5.70 -10.06
CA ARG A 178 4.77 4.55 -9.15
C ARG A 178 3.45 4.59 -8.39
N PHE A 179 2.67 3.54 -8.55
CA PHE A 179 1.52 3.21 -7.71
C PHE A 179 1.98 2.27 -6.63
N GLN A 180 1.66 2.58 -5.38
CA GLN A 180 2.00 1.75 -4.23
C GLN A 180 0.69 1.30 -3.60
N CYS A 181 0.44 0.00 -3.66
CA CYS A 181 -0.83 -0.60 -3.30
C CYS A 181 -0.64 -1.48 -2.08
N ALA A 182 -1.51 -1.30 -1.09
CA ALA A 182 -1.57 -2.13 0.10
C ALA A 182 -2.98 -2.71 0.24
N VAL A 183 -3.09 -4.04 0.26
CA VAL A 183 -4.34 -4.74 0.58
C VAL A 183 -4.36 -5.07 2.07
N SER A 184 -5.39 -4.64 2.79
CA SER A 184 -5.59 -4.94 4.21
C SER A 184 -6.13 -6.36 4.37
N LEU A 185 -5.23 -7.33 4.57
CA LEU A 185 -5.61 -8.72 4.85
C LEU A 185 -6.09 -8.88 6.29
N THR A 186 -5.41 -8.23 7.24
CA THR A 186 -5.83 -8.18 8.65
C THR A 186 -5.65 -6.76 9.17
N TRP A 187 -6.74 -6.10 9.53
CA TRP A 187 -6.69 -4.76 10.09
C TRP A 187 -6.34 -4.83 11.59
N ARG A 188 -5.32 -4.10 12.04
CA ARG A 188 -4.79 -4.12 13.42
C ARG A 188 -4.94 -2.76 14.11
N PRO A 189 -6.17 -2.28 14.39
CA PRO A 189 -6.40 -0.94 14.94
C PRO A 189 -5.82 -0.77 16.35
N GLU A 190 -5.75 -1.83 17.14
CA GLU A 190 -5.17 -1.81 18.49
C GLU A 190 -3.67 -1.51 18.45
N LEU A 191 -2.92 -2.26 17.63
CA LEU A 191 -1.50 -2.02 17.45
C LEU A 191 -1.28 -0.64 16.84
N LEU A 192 -1.98 -0.29 15.75
CA LEU A 192 -1.85 1.02 15.13
C LEU A 192 -2.03 2.15 16.15
N ARG A 193 -3.07 2.08 16.99
CA ARG A 193 -3.33 3.09 18.02
C ARG A 193 -2.26 3.13 19.11
N GLU A 194 -1.71 1.98 19.51
CA GLU A 194 -0.62 1.89 20.50
C GLU A 194 0.65 2.62 20.03
N LEU A 195 0.94 2.57 18.73
CA LEU A 195 2.11 3.19 18.10
C LEU A 195 2.00 4.72 17.94
N LEU A 196 0.85 5.34 18.29
CA LEU A 196 0.61 6.77 18.12
C LEU A 196 0.73 7.54 19.43
N ASN A 197 1.31 8.74 19.36
CA ASN A 197 1.20 9.76 20.41
C ASN A 197 -0.14 10.50 20.31
N GLU A 198 -0.49 11.24 21.37
CA GLU A 198 -1.64 12.14 21.34
C GLU A 198 -1.38 13.39 20.46
N PRO A 199 -2.40 13.93 19.76
CA PRO A 199 -3.77 13.41 19.68
C PRO A 199 -3.87 12.18 18.77
N ARG A 200 -4.58 11.14 19.24
CA ARG A 200 -4.84 9.92 18.46
C ARG A 200 -6.32 9.50 18.52
N PRO A 201 -6.80 8.71 17.53
CA PRO A 201 -8.16 8.20 17.54
C PRO A 201 -8.44 7.24 18.70
N SER A 202 -9.70 7.17 19.11
CA SER A 202 -10.24 6.01 19.82
C SER A 202 -10.28 4.78 18.90
N LEU A 203 -10.32 3.58 19.48
CA LEU A 203 -10.43 2.36 18.67
C LEU A 203 -11.69 2.35 17.80
N GLY A 204 -12.83 2.80 18.34
CA GLY A 204 -14.10 2.83 17.59
C GLY A 204 -14.05 3.70 16.32
N GLU A 205 -13.27 4.78 16.33
CA GLU A 205 -13.13 5.67 15.16
C GLU A 205 -12.31 5.06 14.02
N ILE A 206 -11.45 4.09 14.32
CA ILE A 206 -10.57 3.44 13.33
C ILE A 206 -10.82 1.95 13.15
N TYR A 207 -11.76 1.37 13.90
CA TYR A 207 -12.02 -0.07 13.90
C TYR A 207 -12.40 -0.60 12.51
N ARG A 208 -13.08 0.23 11.70
CA ARG A 208 -13.51 -0.09 10.33
C ARG A 208 -12.75 0.67 9.25
N CYS A 209 -11.54 1.17 9.53
CA CYS A 209 -10.76 1.83 8.49
C CYS A 209 -10.18 0.83 7.48
N GLY A 210 -9.74 -0.35 7.93
CA GLY A 210 -9.23 -1.42 7.07
C GLY A 210 -10.05 -2.70 7.16
N SER A 211 -9.93 -3.55 6.14
CA SER A 211 -10.62 -4.83 6.06
C SER A 211 -9.90 -5.98 6.77
N ASN A 212 -10.64 -7.05 7.03
CA ASN A 212 -10.12 -8.36 7.42
C ASN A 212 -10.60 -9.38 6.37
N LEU A 213 -9.68 -9.92 5.57
CA LEU A 213 -9.96 -10.86 4.50
C LEU A 213 -9.50 -12.26 4.90
N THR A 214 -10.42 -13.23 4.86
CA THR A 214 -10.09 -14.65 5.06
C THR A 214 -9.80 -15.30 3.71
N LEU A 215 -8.65 -14.98 3.13
CA LEU A 215 -8.20 -15.46 1.82
C LEU A 215 -6.77 -16.00 1.90
N ASP A 216 -6.42 -16.92 1.00
CA ASP A 216 -5.03 -17.36 0.85
C ASP A 216 -4.19 -16.23 0.21
N ALA A 217 -3.24 -15.69 0.98
CA ALA A 217 -2.46 -14.52 0.58
C ALA A 217 -1.58 -14.80 -0.64
N ASP A 218 -1.03 -16.02 -0.76
CA ASP A 218 -0.16 -16.41 -1.87
C ASP A 218 -0.94 -16.57 -3.19
N SER A 219 -2.12 -17.19 -3.12
CA SER A 219 -3.03 -17.27 -4.26
C SER A 219 -3.50 -15.88 -4.69
N LEU A 220 -3.91 -15.03 -3.74
CA LEU A 220 -4.32 -13.66 -4.02
C LEU A 220 -3.18 -12.88 -4.70
N ALA A 221 -1.97 -12.94 -4.14
CA ALA A 221 -0.80 -12.28 -4.71
C ALA A 221 -0.53 -12.74 -6.14
N THR A 222 -0.57 -14.05 -6.38
CA THR A 222 -0.33 -14.63 -7.71
C THR A 222 -1.36 -14.13 -8.72
N THR A 223 -2.65 -14.13 -8.37
CA THR A 223 -3.72 -13.66 -9.27
C THR A 223 -3.67 -12.16 -9.50
N VAL A 224 -3.41 -11.35 -8.46
CA VAL A 224 -3.25 -9.90 -8.60
C VAL A 224 -2.10 -9.57 -9.55
N LEU A 225 -0.92 -10.19 -9.37
CA LEU A 225 0.24 -9.94 -10.23
C LEU A 225 -0.04 -10.31 -11.69
N ALA A 226 -0.70 -11.44 -11.93
CA ALA A 226 -1.07 -11.87 -13.28
C ALA A 226 -2.07 -10.91 -13.94
N ALA A 227 -3.09 -10.45 -13.19
CA ALA A 227 -4.09 -9.53 -13.70
C ALA A 227 -3.50 -8.14 -13.98
N ILE A 228 -2.60 -7.64 -13.12
CA ILE A 228 -1.86 -6.39 -13.38
C ILE A 228 -0.98 -6.54 -14.63
N GLN A 229 -0.24 -7.64 -14.76
CA GLN A 229 0.59 -7.88 -15.94
C GLN A 229 -0.24 -7.93 -17.22
N GLN A 230 -1.42 -8.54 -17.18
CA GLN A 230 -2.35 -8.55 -18.30
C GLN A 230 -2.84 -7.15 -18.66
N ALA A 231 -3.14 -6.31 -17.67
CA ALA A 231 -3.59 -4.94 -17.89
C ALA A 231 -2.48 -4.02 -18.46
N LEU A 232 -1.21 -4.34 -18.19
CA LEU A 232 -0.05 -3.59 -18.69
C LEU A 232 0.36 -3.96 -20.13
N ASN A 233 -0.14 -5.09 -20.67
CA ASN A 233 0.11 -5.53 -22.04
C ASN A 233 -0.90 -4.92 -23.02
#